data_AF-A0A1I6J898-F1
#
_entry.id   AF-A0A1I6J898-F1
#
_cell.length_a   1.000
_cell.length_b   1.000
_cell.length_c   1.000
_cell.angle_alpha   90.00
_cell.angle_beta   90.00
_cell.angle_gamma   90.00
#
_symmetry.space_group_name_H-M   'P 1'
#
loop_
_entity.id
_entity.type
_entity.pdbx_description
1 polymer ?
#
loop_
_entity_poly.entity_id
_entity_poly.type
_entity_poly.pdbx_seq_one_letter_code
_entity_poly.pdbx_strand_id
1 'polypeptide(L)'
;MQFFAPPREHFFRPLTHDNRELCAAVLRALHERVHGANADYAETLTRDIVLEVILRALADPKLRALASDTGQPVRPEEERAYAGELLRKLKEHGWLRSRSGSRLYLRMPSAGGDLSAVESWLFGAAQVPVSFFGDLDFAGMQILASLREVFPGAGAWHPGYRALTRLLPQGGHLPDQASKGLQVDPGETGCGYADQELLPAMRLHGRFVDQEAFGLT
;
A
#
# COMPACT_ATOMS: atom_id res chain seq x y z
N MET A 1 1.78 -23.08 1.82
CA MET A 1 2.57 -22.08 1.06
C MET A 1 3.89 -22.71 0.67
N GLN A 2 4.08 -23.12 -0.59
CA GLN A 2 5.40 -23.54 -1.08
C GLN A 2 5.96 -22.41 -1.94
N PHE A 3 6.92 -21.66 -1.39
CA PHE A 3 7.68 -20.65 -2.14
C PHE A 3 8.54 -21.27 -3.26
N PHE A 4 8.77 -22.58 -3.24
CA PHE A 4 9.65 -23.33 -4.14
C PHE A 4 8.91 -24.15 -5.21
N ALA A 5 7.86 -23.60 -5.81
CA ALA A 5 7.18 -24.23 -6.95
C ALA A 5 7.57 -23.51 -8.26
N PRO A 6 7.79 -24.22 -9.38
CA PRO A 6 8.07 -23.60 -10.66
C PRO A 6 7.02 -22.54 -11.03
N PRO A 7 7.41 -21.35 -11.53
CA PRO A 7 8.76 -20.89 -11.89
C PRO A 7 9.52 -20.15 -10.77
N ARG A 8 9.03 -20.19 -9.52
CA ARG A 8 9.56 -19.42 -8.37
C ARG A 8 10.61 -20.16 -7.54
N GLU A 9 11.14 -21.26 -8.06
CA GLU A 9 12.17 -22.09 -7.41
C GLU A 9 13.44 -21.31 -7.03
N HIS A 10 13.65 -20.14 -7.66
CA HIS A 10 14.82 -19.29 -7.48
C HIS A 10 14.46 -17.90 -6.96
N PHE A 11 13.51 -17.79 -6.02
CA PHE A 11 13.18 -16.50 -5.39
C PHE A 11 14.42 -15.75 -4.86
N PHE A 12 15.43 -16.48 -4.37
CA PHE A 12 16.68 -15.88 -3.89
C PHE A 12 17.68 -15.50 -4.99
N ARG A 13 17.45 -15.82 -6.27
CA ARG A 13 18.26 -15.21 -7.34
C ARG A 13 17.76 -13.77 -7.57
N PRO A 14 18.64 -12.78 -7.76
CA PRO A 14 20.09 -12.87 -7.96
C PRO A 14 20.93 -12.70 -6.67
N LEU A 15 20.35 -12.75 -5.47
CA LEU A 15 21.07 -12.66 -4.18
C LEU A 15 22.02 -13.84 -3.90
N THR A 16 21.97 -14.89 -4.72
CA THR A 16 22.87 -16.05 -4.64
C THR A 16 24.05 -16.00 -5.63
N HIS A 17 24.24 -14.89 -6.36
CA HIS A 17 25.35 -14.67 -7.31
C HIS A 17 26.32 -13.57 -6.84
N ASP A 18 27.42 -13.38 -7.58
CA ASP A 18 28.54 -12.47 -7.25
C ASP A 18 28.09 -11.02 -6.98
N ASN A 19 26.96 -10.60 -7.55
CA ASN A 19 26.43 -9.24 -7.44
C ASN A 19 25.39 -9.09 -6.31
N ARG A 20 25.38 -10.01 -5.34
CA ARG A 20 24.39 -10.06 -4.25
C ARG A 20 24.33 -8.78 -3.42
N GLU A 21 25.48 -8.13 -3.18
CA GLU A 21 25.54 -6.95 -2.31
C GLU A 21 24.91 -5.73 -2.98
N LEU A 22 25.18 -5.53 -4.27
CA LEU A 22 24.52 -4.51 -5.07
C LEU A 22 23.02 -4.81 -5.21
N CYS A 23 22.64 -6.05 -5.49
CA CYS A 23 21.22 -6.44 -5.52
C CYS A 23 20.53 -6.16 -4.18
N ALA A 24 21.15 -6.53 -3.05
CA ALA A 24 20.59 -6.28 -1.72
C ALA A 24 20.50 -4.78 -1.41
N ALA A 25 21.48 -3.98 -1.83
CA ALA A 25 21.46 -2.54 -1.68
C ALA A 25 20.29 -1.90 -2.46
N VAL A 26 20.08 -2.32 -3.72
CA VAL A 26 18.95 -1.89 -4.54
C VAL A 26 17.62 -2.28 -3.90
N LEU A 27 17.47 -3.53 -3.46
CA LEU A 27 16.24 -4.00 -2.82
C LEU A 27 15.92 -3.26 -1.51
N ARG A 28 16.94 -2.96 -0.69
CA ARG A 28 16.76 -2.13 0.52
C ARG A 28 16.35 -0.70 0.17
N ALA A 29 16.97 -0.10 -0.84
CA ALA A 29 16.62 1.24 -1.28
C ALA A 29 15.19 1.32 -1.85
N LEU A 30 14.77 0.31 -2.62
CA LEU A 30 13.39 0.18 -3.09
C LEU A 30 12.41 -0.03 -1.92
N HIS A 31 12.75 -0.89 -0.96
CA HIS A 31 11.93 -1.08 0.23
C HIS A 31 11.78 0.22 1.02
N GLU A 32 12.87 0.93 1.30
CA GLU A 32 12.81 2.20 2.04
C GLU A 32 11.96 3.24 1.31
N ARG A 33 12.02 3.29 -0.02
CA ARG A 33 11.19 4.20 -0.81
C ARG A 33 9.70 3.89 -0.72
N VAL A 34 9.31 2.62 -0.69
CA VAL A 34 7.91 2.19 -0.78
C VAL A 34 7.29 1.92 0.60
N HIS A 35 8.11 1.58 1.59
CA HIS A 35 7.67 1.12 2.91
C HIS A 35 8.44 1.76 4.07
N GLY A 36 9.43 2.61 3.80
CA GLY A 36 10.20 3.30 4.83
C GLY A 36 9.42 4.42 5.52
N ALA A 37 10.06 5.04 6.51
CA ALA A 37 9.43 6.09 7.32
C ALA A 37 9.04 7.34 6.49
N ASN A 38 9.69 7.53 5.34
CA ASN A 38 9.43 8.61 4.39
C ASN A 38 8.89 8.07 3.06
N ALA A 39 8.15 6.95 3.08
CA ALA A 39 7.64 6.35 1.86
C ALA A 39 6.71 7.32 1.11
N ASP A 40 6.98 7.49 -0.18
CA ASP A 40 6.14 8.30 -1.05
C ASP A 40 5.06 7.41 -1.67
N TYR A 41 3.92 7.30 -0.98
CA TYR A 41 2.77 6.54 -1.46
C TYR A 41 2.05 7.21 -2.63
N ALA A 42 2.37 8.46 -2.96
CA ALA A 42 1.76 9.19 -4.06
C ALA A 42 2.42 8.88 -5.41
N GLU A 43 3.67 8.40 -5.42
CA GLU A 43 4.40 8.11 -6.64
C GLU A 43 4.46 6.61 -6.98
N THR A 44 3.84 6.23 -8.09
CA THR A 44 3.91 4.86 -8.63
C THR A 44 5.36 4.48 -8.97
N LEU A 45 5.80 3.30 -8.55
CA LEU A 45 7.13 2.78 -8.90
C LEU A 45 7.24 2.48 -10.41
N THR A 46 7.74 3.43 -11.19
CA THR A 46 7.93 3.30 -12.63
C THR A 46 9.26 2.61 -12.99
N ARG A 47 9.43 2.23 -14.26
CA ARG A 47 10.70 1.73 -14.78
C ARG A 47 11.84 2.71 -14.52
N ASP A 48 11.61 3.99 -14.75
CA ASP A 48 12.65 5.02 -14.69
C ASP A 48 13.08 5.25 -13.24
N ILE A 49 12.14 5.29 -12.30
CA ILE A 49 12.45 5.37 -10.85
C ILE A 49 13.30 4.18 -10.42
N VAL A 50 12.98 2.95 -10.87
CA VAL A 50 13.78 1.78 -10.50
C VAL A 50 15.19 1.87 -11.09
N LEU A 51 15.33 2.35 -12.34
CA LEU A 51 16.65 2.57 -12.94
C LEU A 51 17.44 3.64 -12.20
N GLU A 52 16.81 4.73 -11.78
CA GLU A 52 17.44 5.77 -10.96
C GLU A 52 17.92 5.22 -9.62
N VAL A 53 17.11 4.39 -8.95
CA VAL A 53 17.52 3.73 -7.69
C VAL A 53 18.74 2.83 -7.91
N ILE A 54 18.76 2.07 -9.02
CA ILE A 54 19.91 1.22 -9.36
C ILE A 54 21.15 2.07 -9.64
N LEU A 55 21.03 3.13 -10.45
CA LEU A 55 22.13 4.04 -10.77
C LEU A 55 22.66 4.76 -9.53
N ARG A 56 21.78 5.12 -8.59
CA ARG A 56 22.19 5.69 -7.30
C ARG A 56 22.97 4.69 -6.45
N ALA A 57 22.60 3.41 -6.46
CA ALA A 57 23.39 2.37 -5.81
C ALA A 57 24.78 2.19 -6.48
N LEU A 58 24.82 2.26 -7.81
CA LEU A 58 26.08 2.25 -8.59
C LEU A 58 26.94 3.51 -8.39
N ALA A 59 26.43 4.56 -7.75
CA ALA A 59 27.23 5.72 -7.39
C ALA A 59 28.30 5.39 -6.32
N ASP A 60 28.05 4.38 -5.48
CA ASP A 60 29.02 3.86 -4.51
C ASP A 60 30.13 3.08 -5.25
N PRO A 61 31.40 3.53 -5.18
CA PRO A 61 32.51 2.84 -5.84
C PRO A 61 32.64 1.35 -5.47
N LYS A 62 32.29 0.96 -4.24
CA LYS A 62 32.35 -0.43 -3.79
C LYS A 62 31.32 -1.29 -4.52
N LEU A 63 30.10 -0.77 -4.67
CA LEU A 63 29.03 -1.47 -5.37
C LEU A 63 29.22 -1.43 -6.89
N ARG A 64 29.77 -0.32 -7.42
CA ARG A 64 30.16 -0.19 -8.83
C ARG A 64 31.20 -1.22 -9.23
N ALA A 65 32.18 -1.50 -8.37
CA ALA A 65 33.19 -2.51 -8.64
C ALA A 65 32.59 -3.90 -8.84
N LEU A 66 31.48 -4.22 -8.17
CA LEU A 66 30.74 -5.49 -8.36
C LEU A 66 29.99 -5.54 -9.70
N ALA A 67 29.75 -4.42 -10.36
CA ALA A 67 29.14 -4.38 -11.68
C ALA A 67 30.14 -4.58 -12.83
N SER A 68 31.45 -4.56 -12.52
CA SER A 68 32.55 -4.66 -13.49
C SER A 68 33.34 -5.95 -13.27
N ASP A 69 33.32 -6.87 -14.24
CA ASP A 69 34.12 -8.10 -14.17
C ASP A 69 35.64 -7.83 -14.22
N THR A 70 36.07 -6.62 -14.60
CA THR A 70 37.48 -6.34 -14.96
C THR A 70 38.17 -5.34 -14.03
N GLY A 71 37.50 -4.83 -12.99
CA GLY A 71 38.07 -3.83 -12.07
C GLY A 71 38.39 -2.48 -12.74
N GLN A 72 37.99 -2.29 -14.00
CA GLN A 72 38.13 -1.03 -14.73
C GLN A 72 36.98 -0.07 -14.40
N PRO A 73 37.23 1.26 -14.49
CA PRO A 73 36.17 2.25 -14.36
C PRO A 73 35.11 2.00 -15.44
N VAL A 74 33.90 1.69 -14.98
CA VAL A 74 32.73 1.43 -15.83
C VAL A 74 32.32 2.73 -16.52
N ARG A 75 32.15 2.71 -17.83
CA ARG A 75 31.66 3.89 -18.58
C ARG A 75 30.19 4.15 -18.23
N PRO A 76 29.69 5.40 -18.29
CA PRO A 76 28.28 5.69 -18.00
C PRO A 76 27.28 4.89 -18.84
N GLU A 77 27.66 4.52 -20.08
CA GLU A 77 26.86 3.68 -20.98
C GLU A 77 26.77 2.23 -20.47
N GLU A 78 27.87 1.70 -19.95
CA GLU A 78 27.95 0.37 -19.35
C GLU A 78 27.18 0.31 -18.03
N GLU A 79 27.19 1.37 -17.22
CA GLU A 79 26.38 1.47 -15.99
C GLU A 79 24.88 1.42 -16.30
N ARG A 80 24.43 2.13 -17.35
CA ARG A 80 23.03 2.12 -17.79
C ARG A 80 22.63 0.75 -18.33
N ALA A 81 23.49 0.12 -19.12
CA ALA A 81 23.27 -1.23 -19.63
C ALA A 81 23.14 -2.24 -18.47
N TYR A 82 24.05 -2.16 -17.49
CA TYR A 82 24.00 -2.98 -16.29
C TYR A 82 22.72 -2.74 -15.48
N ALA A 83 22.31 -1.48 -15.29
CA ALA A 83 21.08 -1.15 -14.57
C ALA A 83 19.85 -1.75 -15.25
N GLY A 84 19.80 -1.72 -16.58
CA GLY A 84 18.77 -2.38 -17.37
C GLY A 84 18.75 -3.90 -17.19
N GLU A 85 19.91 -4.54 -17.15
CA GLU A 85 20.06 -5.98 -16.95
C GLU A 85 19.70 -6.42 -15.53
N LEU A 86 20.11 -5.65 -14.50
CA LEU A 86 19.72 -5.91 -13.12
C LEU A 86 18.20 -5.78 -12.95
N LEU A 87 17.59 -4.74 -13.53
CA LEU A 87 16.13 -4.60 -13.56
C LEU A 87 15.44 -5.83 -14.19
N ARG A 88 15.99 -6.34 -15.31
CA ARG A 88 15.49 -7.55 -15.97
C ARG A 88 15.55 -8.76 -15.05
N LYS A 89 16.68 -8.99 -14.36
CA LYS A 89 16.87 -10.07 -13.39
C LYS A 89 15.92 -9.97 -12.19
N LEU A 90 15.71 -8.76 -11.66
CA LEU A 90 14.77 -8.54 -10.56
C LEU A 90 13.32 -8.89 -10.97
N LYS A 91 12.94 -8.62 -12.22
CA LYS A 91 11.64 -9.04 -12.77
C LYS A 91 11.55 -10.55 -12.98
N GLU A 92 12.58 -11.14 -13.58
CA GLU A 92 12.67 -12.57 -13.89
C GLU A 92 12.51 -13.44 -12.64
N HIS A 93 13.13 -13.03 -11.53
CA HIS A 93 13.07 -13.78 -10.26
C HIS A 93 11.94 -13.32 -9.32
N GLY A 94 11.06 -12.43 -9.78
CA GLY A 94 9.82 -12.08 -9.08
C GLY A 94 9.97 -11.11 -7.90
N TRP A 95 11.12 -10.43 -7.78
CA TRP A 95 11.34 -9.30 -6.87
C TRP A 95 10.55 -8.06 -7.30
N LEU A 96 10.38 -7.88 -8.61
CA LEU A 96 9.52 -6.87 -9.22
C LEU A 96 8.51 -7.56 -10.13
N ARG A 97 7.26 -7.09 -10.15
CA ARG A 97 6.19 -7.67 -10.97
C ARG A 97 5.56 -6.60 -11.85
N SER A 98 5.45 -6.90 -13.14
CA SER A 98 4.56 -6.17 -14.06
C SER A 98 3.10 -6.61 -13.84
N ARG A 99 2.14 -5.93 -14.48
CA ARG A 99 0.73 -6.34 -14.53
C ARG A 99 0.56 -7.85 -14.80
N SER A 100 1.26 -8.38 -15.80
CA SER A 100 1.23 -9.79 -16.18
C SER A 100 1.79 -10.76 -15.12
N GLY A 101 2.62 -10.28 -14.19
CA GLY A 101 3.17 -11.06 -13.08
C GLY A 101 2.33 -11.01 -11.80
N SER A 102 1.30 -10.16 -11.78
CA SER A 102 0.37 -9.98 -10.66
C SER A 102 -0.90 -10.81 -10.87
N ARG A 103 -1.46 -11.34 -9.78
CA ARG A 103 -2.74 -12.04 -9.78
C ARG A 103 -3.65 -11.41 -8.74
N LEU A 104 -4.86 -11.07 -9.14
CA LEU A 104 -5.89 -10.60 -8.23
C LEU A 104 -6.64 -11.78 -7.65
N TYR A 105 -6.93 -11.68 -6.35
CA TYR A 105 -7.75 -12.62 -5.63
C TYR A 105 -8.96 -11.89 -5.08
N LEU A 106 -10.15 -12.37 -5.42
CA LEU A 106 -11.39 -11.88 -4.83
C LEU A 106 -11.79 -12.80 -3.68
N ARG A 107 -12.06 -12.19 -2.54
CA ARG A 107 -12.56 -12.91 -1.36
C ARG A 107 -13.99 -13.42 -1.57
N MET A 108 -14.79 -12.73 -2.38
CA MET A 108 -16.18 -13.06 -2.68
C MET A 108 -16.39 -13.10 -4.20
N PRO A 109 -17.30 -13.94 -4.72
CA PRO A 109 -17.69 -13.89 -6.12
C PRO A 109 -18.17 -12.48 -6.48
N SER A 110 -17.65 -11.95 -7.57
CA SER A 110 -18.04 -10.65 -8.11
C SER A 110 -18.80 -10.85 -9.42
N ALA A 111 -19.51 -9.82 -9.88
CA ALA A 111 -20.06 -9.84 -11.23
C ALA A 111 -18.90 -9.88 -12.26
N GLY A 112 -19.18 -10.36 -13.47
CA GLY A 112 -18.17 -10.55 -14.53
C GLY A 112 -17.40 -9.29 -14.95
N GLY A 113 -17.81 -8.09 -14.51
CA GLY A 113 -17.15 -6.82 -14.78
C GLY A 113 -16.25 -6.26 -13.66
N ASP A 114 -16.41 -6.72 -12.42
CA ASP A 114 -15.76 -6.07 -11.26
C ASP A 114 -14.24 -6.30 -11.25
N LEU A 115 -13.80 -7.49 -11.66
CA LEU A 115 -12.37 -7.79 -11.82
C LEU A 115 -11.71 -6.86 -12.83
N SER A 116 -12.37 -6.63 -13.98
CA SER A 116 -11.84 -5.76 -15.03
C SER A 116 -11.74 -4.30 -14.56
N ALA A 117 -12.73 -3.83 -13.80
CA ALA A 117 -12.72 -2.50 -13.20
C ALA A 117 -11.58 -2.36 -12.18
N VAL A 118 -11.40 -3.35 -11.28
CA VAL A 118 -10.31 -3.37 -10.30
C VAL A 118 -8.94 -3.45 -10.98
N GLU A 119 -8.79 -4.25 -12.04
CA GLU A 119 -7.55 -4.27 -12.84
C GLU A 119 -7.26 -2.92 -13.50
N SER A 120 -8.29 -2.27 -14.05
CA SER A 120 -8.17 -0.97 -14.70
C SER A 120 -7.82 0.14 -13.72
N TRP A 121 -8.29 0.04 -12.47
CA TRP A 121 -7.88 0.92 -11.38
C TRP A 121 -6.46 0.62 -10.91
N LEU A 122 -6.14 -0.65 -10.64
CA LEU A 122 -4.86 -1.04 -10.05
C LEU A 122 -3.67 -0.83 -11.01
N PHE A 123 -3.87 -1.07 -12.31
CA PHE A 123 -2.80 -1.00 -13.31
C PHE A 123 -2.96 0.15 -14.30
N GLY A 124 -4.04 0.92 -14.19
CA GLY A 124 -4.34 2.04 -15.08
C GLY A 124 -4.56 3.32 -14.30
N ALA A 125 -5.29 4.25 -14.92
CA ALA A 125 -5.69 5.52 -14.31
C ALA A 125 -7.21 5.58 -14.06
N ALA A 126 -7.90 4.43 -14.09
CA ALA A 126 -9.33 4.41 -13.83
C ALA A 126 -9.58 4.78 -12.37
N GLN A 127 -10.51 5.69 -12.11
CA GLN A 127 -10.95 5.98 -10.75
C GLN A 127 -12.06 5.00 -10.36
N VAL A 128 -11.91 4.37 -9.20
CA VAL A 128 -13.01 3.61 -8.58
C VAL A 128 -13.47 4.35 -7.32
N PRO A 129 -14.78 4.34 -7.02
CA PRO A 129 -15.27 4.82 -5.75
C PRO A 129 -14.60 4.04 -4.61
N VAL A 130 -13.91 4.74 -3.73
CA VAL A 130 -13.32 4.16 -2.53
C VAL A 130 -14.27 4.44 -1.37
N SER A 131 -14.66 3.39 -0.65
CA SER A 131 -15.46 3.51 0.57
C SER A 131 -14.71 2.86 1.73
N PHE A 132 -14.66 3.54 2.86
CA PHE A 132 -14.07 3.05 4.09
C PHE A 132 -15.18 2.59 5.04
N PHE A 133 -14.96 1.45 5.69
CA PHE A 133 -15.80 0.96 6.78
C PHE A 133 -14.89 0.42 7.87
N GLY A 134 -15.14 0.86 9.10
CA GLY A 134 -14.37 0.55 10.29
C GLY A 134 -15.21 0.83 11.53
N ASP A 135 -14.58 0.88 12.69
CA ASP A 135 -15.25 1.26 13.94
C ASP A 135 -15.85 2.67 13.83
N LEU A 136 -17.03 2.84 14.41
CA LEU A 136 -17.63 4.16 14.62
C LEU A 136 -17.03 4.75 15.89
N ASP A 137 -15.79 5.23 15.75
CA ASP A 137 -15.05 5.98 16.76
C ASP A 137 -14.13 7.04 16.11
N PHE A 138 -13.43 7.82 16.94
CA PHE A 138 -12.55 8.87 16.43
C PHE A 138 -11.33 8.33 15.69
N ALA A 139 -10.78 7.19 16.11
CA ALA A 139 -9.67 6.56 15.40
C ALA A 139 -10.09 6.08 14.00
N GLY A 140 -11.28 5.49 13.85
CA GLY A 140 -11.87 5.11 12.57
C GLY A 140 -12.05 6.32 11.66
N MET A 141 -12.55 7.44 12.18
CA MET A 141 -12.66 8.68 11.42
C MET A 141 -11.28 9.28 11.05
N GLN A 142 -10.28 9.16 11.93
CA GLN A 142 -8.91 9.55 11.62
C GLN A 142 -8.30 8.69 10.49
N ILE A 143 -8.57 7.38 10.47
CA ILE A 143 -8.15 6.50 9.37
C ILE A 143 -8.79 6.96 8.05
N LEU A 144 -10.10 7.30 8.06
CA LEU A 144 -10.76 7.86 6.88
C LEU A 144 -10.09 9.15 6.42
N ALA A 145 -9.78 10.07 7.33
CA ALA A 145 -9.08 11.32 7.01
C ALA A 145 -7.73 11.05 6.34
N SER A 146 -6.91 10.17 6.92
CA SER A 146 -5.61 9.79 6.35
C SER A 146 -5.73 9.06 5.01
N LEU A 147 -6.73 8.19 4.83
CA LEU A 147 -6.99 7.54 3.54
C LEU A 147 -7.32 8.57 2.44
N ARG A 148 -7.90 9.72 2.79
CA ARG A 148 -8.24 10.77 1.84
C ARG A 148 -7.04 11.56 1.32
N GLU A 149 -5.89 11.49 1.99
CA GLU A 149 -4.63 12.04 1.46
C GLU A 149 -4.17 11.27 0.22
N VAL A 150 -4.41 9.95 0.18
CA VAL A 150 -4.06 9.06 -0.94
C VAL A 150 -5.23 8.89 -1.93
N PHE A 151 -6.46 8.87 -1.41
CA PHE A 151 -7.69 8.71 -2.19
C PHE A 151 -8.63 9.89 -1.92
N PRO A 152 -8.48 11.04 -2.59
CA PRO A 152 -9.27 12.25 -2.31
C PRO A 152 -10.79 12.06 -2.41
N GLY A 153 -11.25 11.05 -3.15
CA GLY A 153 -12.66 10.67 -3.27
C GLY A 153 -13.15 9.65 -2.23
N ALA A 154 -12.31 9.17 -1.31
CA ALA A 154 -12.71 8.16 -0.34
C ALA A 154 -13.79 8.68 0.62
N GLY A 155 -14.88 7.93 0.74
CA GLY A 155 -16.01 8.27 1.60
C GLY A 155 -16.27 7.24 2.69
N ALA A 156 -16.93 7.65 3.77
CA ALA A 156 -17.51 6.71 4.72
C ALA A 156 -18.59 5.86 4.04
N TRP A 157 -18.52 4.53 4.21
CA TRP A 157 -19.48 3.60 3.61
C TRP A 157 -20.84 3.76 4.29
N HIS A 158 -21.77 4.41 3.59
CA HIS A 158 -23.05 4.84 4.16
C HIS A 158 -23.89 3.69 4.74
N PRO A 159 -24.07 2.53 4.07
CA PRO A 159 -24.88 1.44 4.62
C PRO A 159 -24.36 0.93 5.97
N GLY A 160 -23.05 0.75 6.09
CA GLY A 160 -22.40 0.27 7.32
C GLY A 160 -22.56 1.25 8.46
N TYR A 161 -22.10 2.49 8.28
CA TYR A 161 -22.14 3.47 9.34
C TYR A 161 -23.56 3.91 9.71
N ARG A 162 -24.51 3.92 8.77
CA ARG A 162 -25.93 4.18 9.09
C ARG A 162 -26.52 3.12 10.01
N ALA A 163 -26.08 1.87 9.89
CA ALA A 163 -26.50 0.82 10.81
C ALA A 163 -25.87 1.02 12.20
N LEU A 164 -24.58 1.34 12.27
CA LEU A 164 -23.89 1.60 13.54
C LEU A 164 -24.42 2.83 14.28
N THR A 165 -24.73 3.93 13.58
CA THR A 165 -25.25 5.15 14.22
C THR A 165 -26.61 4.95 14.89
N ARG A 166 -27.45 4.03 14.37
CA ARG A 166 -28.72 3.65 15.01
C ARG A 166 -28.52 3.00 16.38
N LEU A 167 -27.34 2.44 16.64
CA LEU A 167 -27.01 1.82 17.91
C LEU A 167 -26.55 2.82 18.97
N LEU A 168 -26.09 4.02 18.59
CA LEU A 168 -25.57 5.02 19.55
C LEU A 168 -26.54 5.41 20.68
N PRO A 169 -27.87 5.54 20.47
CA PRO A 169 -28.77 5.98 21.53
C PRO A 169 -29.01 4.93 22.64
N GLN A 170 -28.89 3.63 22.32
CA GLN A 170 -29.27 2.52 23.23
C GLN A 170 -28.17 1.47 23.40
N GLY A 171 -27.08 1.57 22.65
CA GLY A 171 -25.96 0.64 22.60
C GLY A 171 -24.62 1.38 22.43
N GLY A 172 -23.58 0.62 22.10
CA GLY A 172 -22.21 1.15 22.08
C GLY A 172 -21.59 1.28 23.47
N HIS A 173 -20.29 1.51 23.52
CA HIS A 173 -19.52 1.61 24.75
C HIS A 173 -18.97 3.02 24.95
N LEU A 174 -18.71 3.39 26.20
CA LEU A 174 -17.96 4.60 26.48
C LEU A 174 -16.51 4.42 26.00
N PRO A 175 -15.82 5.50 25.58
CA PRO A 175 -14.41 5.42 25.16
C PRO A 175 -13.51 4.75 26.22
N ASP A 176 -13.69 5.14 27.49
CA ASP A 176 -12.90 4.62 28.63
C ASP A 176 -13.12 3.12 28.88
N GLN A 177 -14.28 2.59 28.53
CA GLN A 177 -14.63 1.18 28.73
C GLN A 177 -13.99 0.25 27.68
N ALA A 178 -13.51 0.80 26.56
CA ALA A 178 -12.93 0.04 25.46
C ALA A 178 -11.43 0.34 25.23
N SER A 179 -10.74 0.93 26.21
CA SER A 179 -9.35 1.42 26.03
C SER A 179 -9.21 2.45 24.90
N LYS A 180 -10.29 3.16 24.57
CA LYS A 180 -10.39 4.19 23.52
C LYS A 180 -10.45 5.61 24.10
N GLY A 181 -10.30 5.79 25.41
CA GLY A 181 -10.37 7.10 26.09
C GLY A 181 -9.26 8.10 25.73
N LEU A 182 -8.17 7.62 25.10
CA LEU A 182 -7.08 8.47 24.59
C LEU A 182 -7.28 8.89 23.14
N GLN A 183 -8.37 8.48 22.49
CA GLN A 183 -8.64 8.92 21.12
C GLN A 183 -8.95 10.42 21.10
N VAL A 184 -8.31 11.12 20.17
CA VAL A 184 -8.52 12.55 19.95
C VAL A 184 -9.55 12.71 18.84
N ASP A 185 -10.52 13.60 19.05
CA ASP A 185 -11.48 13.99 18.03
C ASP A 185 -10.72 14.59 16.83
N PRO A 186 -10.86 14.04 15.60
CA PRO A 186 -10.14 14.52 14.44
C PRO A 186 -10.61 15.91 13.96
N GLY A 187 -11.72 16.43 14.50
CA GLY A 187 -12.31 17.69 14.06
C GLY A 187 -13.07 17.52 12.75
N GLU A 188 -12.34 17.47 11.63
CA GLU A 188 -12.87 17.25 10.27
C GLU A 188 -12.04 16.17 9.56
N THR A 189 -12.72 15.38 8.73
CA THR A 189 -12.11 14.32 7.90
C THR A 189 -12.03 14.71 6.43
N GLY A 190 -12.78 15.76 6.03
CA GLY A 190 -13.01 16.13 4.64
C GLY A 190 -14.02 15.22 3.93
N CYS A 191 -14.64 14.27 4.63
CA CYS A 191 -15.74 13.46 4.13
C CYS A 191 -17.06 14.03 4.63
N GLY A 192 -17.90 14.54 3.71
CA GLY A 192 -19.16 15.20 4.08
C GLY A 192 -20.07 14.36 4.99
N TYR A 193 -20.23 13.06 4.72
CA TYR A 193 -21.04 12.17 5.57
C TYR A 193 -20.45 11.99 6.97
N ALA A 194 -19.12 11.85 7.08
CA ALA A 194 -18.47 11.75 8.38
C ALA A 194 -18.57 13.06 9.17
N ASP A 195 -18.31 14.19 8.52
CA ASP A 195 -18.23 15.50 9.16
C ASP A 195 -19.61 16.05 9.55
N GLN A 196 -20.65 15.76 8.77
CA GLN A 196 -22.00 16.28 8.98
C GLN A 196 -22.91 15.34 9.78
N GLU A 197 -22.62 14.03 9.80
CA GLU A 197 -23.49 13.05 10.46
C GLU A 197 -22.74 12.21 11.51
N LEU A 198 -21.65 11.54 11.14
CA LEU A 198 -21.01 10.56 12.03
C LEU A 198 -20.32 11.20 13.24
N LEU A 199 -19.46 12.20 13.02
CA LEU A 199 -18.76 12.92 14.07
C LEU A 199 -19.75 13.66 15.00
N PRO A 200 -20.74 14.41 14.50
CA PRO A 200 -21.78 15.00 15.36
C PRO A 200 -22.54 13.97 16.19
N ALA A 201 -22.88 12.80 15.62
CA ALA A 201 -23.59 11.75 16.37
C ALA A 201 -22.73 11.19 17.51
N MET A 202 -21.44 10.90 17.26
CA MET A 202 -20.53 10.42 18.30
C MET A 202 -20.31 11.48 19.40
N ARG A 203 -20.14 12.75 19.04
CA ARG A 203 -20.00 13.87 19.98
C ARG A 203 -21.26 14.04 20.84
N LEU A 204 -22.44 13.94 20.25
CA LEU A 204 -23.72 14.08 20.94
C LEU A 204 -23.93 12.95 21.95
N HIS A 205 -23.65 11.71 21.55
CA HIS A 205 -23.91 10.54 22.40
C HIS A 205 -22.75 10.19 23.34
N GLY A 206 -21.52 10.66 23.06
CA GLY A 206 -20.32 10.34 23.82
C GLY A 206 -19.98 8.84 23.81
N ARG A 207 -20.36 8.14 22.73
CA ARG A 207 -20.28 6.68 22.61
C ARG A 207 -19.69 6.27 21.27
N PHE A 208 -19.08 5.10 21.28
CA PHE A 208 -18.50 4.44 20.11
C PHE A 208 -19.14 3.07 19.88
N VAL A 209 -19.04 2.58 18.65
CA VAL A 209 -19.59 1.29 18.24
C VAL A 209 -18.56 0.56 17.37
N ASP A 210 -18.18 -0.65 17.78
CA ASP A 210 -17.28 -1.50 17.01
C ASP A 210 -17.95 -1.99 15.72
N GLN A 211 -17.18 -2.13 14.65
CA GLN A 211 -17.68 -2.51 13.32
C GLN A 211 -18.38 -3.88 13.30
N GLU A 212 -18.02 -4.79 14.21
CA GLU A 212 -18.57 -6.14 14.32
C GLU A 212 -20.08 -6.11 14.62
N ALA A 213 -20.59 -5.02 15.20
CA ALA A 213 -22.01 -4.84 15.45
C ALA A 213 -22.84 -4.76 14.15
N PHE A 214 -22.23 -4.44 13.01
CA PHE A 214 -22.91 -4.40 11.71
C PHE A 214 -23.50 -5.75 11.29
N GLY A 215 -22.87 -6.86 11.68
CA GLY A 215 -23.40 -8.20 11.40
C GLY A 215 -24.64 -8.56 12.22
N LEU A 216 -24.99 -7.73 13.21
CA LEU A 216 -26.11 -7.94 14.14
C LEU A 216 -27.31 -7.02 13.85
N THR A 217 -27.18 -6.07 12.93
CA THR A 217 -28.21 -5.08 12.52
C THR A 217 -28.92 -5.47 11.24
#